data_AF-A0A497LCR9-F1
#
_entry.id   AF-A0A497LCR9-F1
#
_cell.length_a   1.000
_cell.length_b   1.000
_cell.length_c   1.000
_cell.angle_alpha   90.00
_cell.angle_beta   90.00
_cell.angle_gamma   90.00
#
_symmetry.space_group_name_H-M   'P 1'
#
loop_
_entity.id
_entity.type
_entity.pdbx_description
1 polymer ?
#
loop_
_entity_poly.entity_id
_entity_poly.type
_entity_poly.pdbx_seq_one_letter_code
_entity_poly.pdbx_strand_id
1 'polypeptide(L)'
;MDKVAFEKTNLRGHHGNPITLLKAKIKEKNAVKTIFEKISSGLNSVDKELLKNEIDRHLDRGNLYIRLDKQSAYLNELKICSTDPIHLRIHFKKHRPEEIMDICREFGMLP
;
A
#
# COMPACT_ATOMS: atom_id res chain seq x y z
N MET A 1 3.63 4.50 -22.07
CA MET A 1 4.27 3.84 -20.90
C MET A 1 4.63 4.92 -19.92
N ASP A 2 3.80 5.13 -18.89
CA ASP A 2 4.19 6.01 -17.79
C ASP A 2 5.34 5.34 -17.01
N LYS A 3 6.55 5.85 -17.21
CA LYS A 3 7.74 5.38 -16.48
C LYS A 3 7.63 5.84 -15.04
N VAL A 4 7.09 4.99 -14.17
CA VAL A 4 7.29 5.14 -12.72
C VAL A 4 8.79 5.00 -12.46
N ALA A 5 9.43 6.09 -12.04
CA ALA A 5 10.86 6.08 -11.71
C ALA A 5 11.07 5.55 -10.29
N PHE A 6 11.97 4.58 -10.15
CA PHE A 6 12.43 4.09 -8.86
C PHE A 6 13.73 4.79 -8.47
N GLU A 7 13.72 5.41 -7.29
CA GLU A 7 14.91 5.89 -6.62
C GLU A 7 15.57 4.71 -5.89
N LYS A 8 16.87 4.53 -6.11
CA LYS A 8 17.69 3.51 -5.45
C LYS A 8 18.66 4.18 -4.49
N THR A 9 18.60 3.83 -3.21
CA THR A 9 19.49 4.36 -2.17
C THR A 9 20.15 3.22 -1.41
N ASN A 10 21.47 3.26 -1.26
CA ASN A 10 22.20 2.30 -0.43
C ASN A 10 22.20 2.80 1.03
N LEU A 11 21.76 1.95 1.95
CA LEU A 11 21.64 2.26 3.38
C LEU A 11 22.26 1.12 4.20
N ARG A 12 22.33 1.30 5.52
CA ARG A 12 22.64 0.23 6.47
C ARG A 12 21.37 -0.14 7.23
N GLY A 13 21.07 -1.43 7.29
CA GLY A 13 19.94 -1.97 8.05
C GLY A 13 20.18 -1.95 9.54
N HIS A 14 19.21 -2.46 10.29
CA HIS A 14 19.22 -2.45 11.76
C HIS A 14 20.50 -3.07 12.37
N HIS A 15 20.98 -4.17 11.79
CA HIS A 15 22.20 -4.86 12.21
C HIS A 15 23.48 -4.41 11.47
N GLY A 16 23.47 -3.23 10.83
CA GLY A 16 24.61 -2.70 10.09
C GLY A 16 24.84 -3.32 8.70
N ASN A 17 24.09 -4.35 8.33
CA ASN A 17 24.14 -4.99 7.01
C ASN A 17 23.78 -3.98 5.91
N PRO A 18 24.49 -3.98 4.75
CA PRO A 18 24.13 -3.12 3.63
C PRO A 18 22.76 -3.52 3.07
N ILE A 19 21.89 -2.54 2.87
CA ILE A 19 20.57 -2.72 2.26
C ILE A 19 20.39 -1.74 1.11
N THR A 20 19.60 -2.13 0.12
CA THR A 20 19.16 -1.23 -0.96
C THR A 20 17.70 -0.87 -0.73
N LEU A 21 17.42 0.43 -0.57
CA LEU A 21 16.06 0.95 -0.59
C LEU A 21 15.66 1.28 -2.02
N LEU A 22 14.58 0.66 -2.49
CA LEU A 22 13.88 1.03 -3.71
C LEU A 22 12.62 1.81 -3.34
N LYS A 23 12.48 3.02 -3.88
CA LYS A 23 11.35 3.91 -3.58
C LYS A 23 10.78 4.49 -4.86
N ALA A 24 9.47 4.40 -5.02
CA ALA A 24 8.74 5.09 -6.07
C ALA A 24 7.72 6.05 -5.46
N LYS A 25 7.53 7.21 -6.09
CA LYS A 25 6.50 8.17 -5.72
C LYS A 25 5.67 8.53 -6.94
N ILE A 26 4.37 8.25 -6.85
CA ILE A 26 3.42 8.44 -7.94
C ILE A 26 2.50 9.58 -7.54
N LYS A 27 2.42 10.61 -8.38
CA LYS A 27 1.62 11.83 -8.12
C LYS A 27 0.55 12.08 -9.18
N GLU A 28 0.69 11.48 -10.37
CA GLU A 28 -0.27 11.60 -11.45
C GLU A 28 -1.58 10.90 -11.03
N LYS A 29 -2.70 11.60 -11.17
CA LYS A 29 -3.98 11.20 -10.56
C LYS A 29 -4.52 9.92 -11.18
N ASN A 30 -4.42 9.76 -12.50
CA ASN A 30 -4.94 8.58 -13.19
C ASN A 30 -4.15 7.34 -12.79
N ALA A 31 -2.82 7.42 -12.77
CA ALA A 31 -1.93 6.36 -12.33
C ALA A 31 -2.18 5.98 -10.86
N VAL A 32 -2.38 6.97 -9.97
CA VAL A 32 -2.73 6.70 -8.57
C VAL A 32 -4.07 5.96 -8.48
N LYS A 33 -5.08 6.40 -9.23
CA LYS A 33 -6.40 5.74 -9.26
C LYS A 33 -6.30 4.31 -9.77
N THR A 34 -5.63 4.07 -10.89
CA THR A 34 -5.43 2.73 -11.46
C THR A 34 -4.68 1.80 -10.51
N ILE A 35 -3.67 2.31 -9.80
CA ILE A 35 -2.94 1.52 -8.80
C ILE A 35 -3.84 1.18 -7.62
N PHE A 36 -4.60 2.15 -7.13
CA PHE A 36 -5.54 1.94 -6.04
C PHE A 36 -6.55 0.86 -6.41
N GLU A 37 -7.22 0.99 -7.56
CA GLU A 37 -8.18 0.00 -8.07
C GLU A 37 -7.56 -1.39 -8.21
N LYS A 38 -6.34 -1.49 -8.75
CA LYS A 38 -5.63 -2.77 -8.90
C LYS A 38 -5.33 -3.43 -7.55
N ILE A 39 -4.98 -2.64 -6.53
CA ILE A 39 -4.75 -3.17 -5.19
C ILE A 39 -6.06 -3.59 -4.55
N SER A 40 -7.10 -2.77 -4.65
CA SER A 40 -8.42 -3.06 -4.09
C SER A 40 -9.04 -4.31 -4.70
N SER A 41 -8.89 -4.54 -6.01
CA SER A 41 -9.41 -5.73 -6.68
C SER A 41 -8.54 -6.97 -6.46
N GLY A 42 -7.22 -6.80 -6.27
CA GLY A 42 -6.28 -7.93 -6.11
C GLY A 42 -6.22 -8.53 -4.70
N LEU A 43 -6.67 -7.81 -3.67
CA LEU A 43 -6.77 -8.36 -2.31
C LEU A 43 -7.91 -9.39 -2.23
N ASN A 44 -7.66 -10.53 -1.58
CA ASN A 44 -8.70 -11.52 -1.31
C ASN A 44 -9.64 -11.07 -0.17
N SER A 45 -10.78 -11.75 0.00
CA SER A 45 -11.78 -11.40 1.02
C SER A 45 -11.26 -11.47 2.44
N VAL A 46 -10.38 -12.43 2.75
CA VAL A 46 -9.78 -12.58 4.08
C VAL A 46 -8.90 -11.37 4.41
N ASP A 47 -8.04 -10.96 3.48
CA ASP A 47 -7.18 -9.77 3.64
C ASP A 47 -8.02 -8.49 3.76
N LYS A 48 -9.13 -8.39 3.04
CA LYS A 48 -10.05 -7.24 3.16
C LYS A 48 -10.73 -7.15 4.52
N GLU A 49 -11.21 -8.27 5.06
CA GLU A 49 -11.78 -8.31 6.40
C GLU A 49 -10.73 -8.04 7.48
N LEU A 50 -9.51 -8.57 7.32
CA LEU A 50 -8.38 -8.24 8.21
C LEU A 50 -8.07 -6.74 8.19
N LEU A 51 -7.95 -6.14 7.00
CA LEU A 51 -7.71 -4.71 6.83
C LEU A 51 -8.82 -3.86 7.45
N LYS A 52 -10.08 -4.27 7.33
CA LYS A 52 -11.23 -3.61 7.96
C LYS A 52 -11.14 -3.66 9.49
N ASN A 53 -10.86 -4.84 10.05
CA ASN A 53 -10.78 -5.02 11.50
C ASN A 53 -9.61 -4.26 12.13
N GLU A 54 -8.54 -4.03 11.37
CA GLU A 54 -7.36 -3.32 11.84
C GLU A 54 -7.22 -1.89 11.29
N ILE A 55 -8.25 -1.36 10.62
CA ILE A 55 -8.14 -0.13 9.80
C ILE A 55 -7.57 1.07 10.56
N ASP A 56 -7.89 1.21 11.85
CA ASP A 56 -7.40 2.27 12.71
C ASP A 56 -5.87 2.24 12.89
N ARG A 57 -5.26 1.05 12.78
CA ARG A 57 -3.80 0.86 12.83
C ARG A 57 -3.13 1.19 11.50
N HIS A 58 -3.91 1.21 10.42
CA HIS A 58 -3.46 1.49 9.07
C HIS A 58 -3.68 2.95 8.65
N LEU A 59 -4.52 3.71 9.36
CA LEU A 59 -4.80 5.11 9.08
C LEU A 59 -4.04 6.05 10.02
N ASP A 60 -3.30 6.99 9.45
CA ASP A 60 -2.71 8.11 10.21
C ASP A 60 -2.63 9.38 9.36
N ARG A 61 -3.20 10.48 9.87
CA ARG A 61 -3.15 11.84 9.28
C ARG A 61 -3.51 11.88 7.78
N GLY A 62 -4.57 11.18 7.37
CA GLY A 62 -5.00 11.09 5.98
C GLY A 62 -4.16 10.15 5.10
N ASN A 63 -3.30 9.33 5.70
CA ASN A 63 -2.53 8.31 4.99
C ASN A 63 -3.04 6.93 5.37
N LEU A 64 -3.17 6.07 4.36
CA LEU A 64 -3.37 4.65 4.54
C LEU A 64 -2.07 3.92 4.28
N TYR A 65 -1.66 3.10 5.23
CA TYR A 65 -0.45 2.29 5.18
C TYR A 65 -0.83 0.83 4.97
N ILE A 66 -0.36 0.22 3.89
CA ILE A 66 -0.58 -1.21 3.62
C ILE A 66 0.79 -1.87 3.48
N ARG A 67 0.92 -3.08 4.01
CA ARG A 67 2.13 -3.89 3.95
C ARG A 67 1.83 -5.12 3.10
N LEU A 68 2.41 -5.17 1.91
CA LEU A 68 2.19 -6.25 0.96
C LEU A 68 3.33 -7.27 1.04
N ASP A 69 3.02 -8.55 0.97
CA ASP A 69 4.02 -9.60 0.92
C ASP A 69 4.88 -9.49 -0.35
N LYS A 70 6.20 -9.42 -0.16
CA LYS A 70 7.15 -9.23 -1.27
C LYS A 70 7.24 -10.45 -2.19
N GLN A 71 7.14 -11.66 -1.62
CA GLN A 71 7.24 -12.91 -2.37
C GLN A 71 5.96 -13.16 -3.17
N SER A 72 4.78 -12.98 -2.58
CA SER A 72 3.50 -13.04 -3.29
C SER A 72 3.43 -11.98 -4.39
N ALA A 73 3.86 -10.74 -4.13
CA ALA A 73 3.83 -9.68 -5.14
C ALA A 73 4.70 -10.00 -6.36
N TYR A 74 5.83 -10.69 -6.16
CA TYR A 74 6.67 -11.18 -7.26
C TYR A 74 5.94 -12.23 -8.13
N LEU A 75 5.04 -13.01 -7.53
CA LEU A 75 4.19 -14.00 -8.21
C LEU A 75 2.87 -13.41 -8.73
N ASN A 76 2.72 -12.08 -8.76
CA ASN A 76 1.49 -11.35 -9.11
C ASN A 76 0.30 -11.57 -8.17
N GLU A 77 0.55 -12.00 -6.94
CA GLU A 77 -0.46 -12.13 -5.90
C GLU A 77 -0.35 -10.99 -4.88
N LEU A 78 -1.48 -10.38 -4.50
CA LEU A 78 -1.52 -9.36 -3.46
C LEU A 78 -2.01 -9.97 -2.16
N LYS A 79 -1.15 -9.93 -1.15
CA LYS A 79 -1.42 -10.45 0.19
C LYS A 79 -0.90 -9.49 1.25
N ILE A 80 -1.65 -9.30 2.34
CA ILE A 80 -1.20 -8.50 3.46
C ILE A 80 -0.23 -9.32 4.32
N CYS A 81 0.89 -8.72 4.71
CA CYS A 81 1.92 -9.39 5.51
C CYS A 81 2.63 -8.42 6.46
N SER A 82 3.13 -8.94 7.58
CA SER A 82 3.90 -8.17 8.57
C SER A 82 5.41 -8.31 8.41
N THR A 83 5.90 -9.39 7.79
CA THR A 83 7.32 -9.77 7.73
C THR A 83 7.93 -9.44 6.37
N ASP A 84 8.99 -8.64 6.35
CA ASP A 84 9.69 -8.15 5.15
C ASP A 84 8.77 -7.64 3.99
N PRO A 85 7.83 -6.72 4.26
CA PRO A 85 6.84 -6.31 3.28
C PRO A 85 7.33 -5.22 2.32
N ILE A 86 6.61 -5.08 1.21
CA ILE A 86 6.57 -3.85 0.42
C ILE A 86 5.65 -2.86 1.15
N HIS A 87 6.22 -1.71 1.55
CA HIS A 87 5.47 -0.64 2.21
C HIS A 87 4.76 0.23 1.17
N LEU A 88 3.43 0.20 1.19
CA LEU A 88 2.58 1.08 0.41
C LEU A 88 2.00 2.17 1.31
N ARG A 89 2.09 3.42 0.84
CA ARG A 89 1.45 4.57 1.48
C ARG A 89 0.59 5.33 0.48
N ILE A 90 -0.71 5.38 0.73
CA ILE A 90 -1.67 6.13 -0.06
C ILE A 90 -2.07 7.37 0.73
N HIS A 91 -1.89 8.55 0.14
CA HIS A 91 -2.26 9.81 0.77
C HIS A 91 -3.59 10.31 0.21
N PHE A 92 -4.58 10.45 1.09
CA PHE A 92 -5.90 10.99 0.76
C PHE A 92 -5.93 12.49 1.00
N LYS A 93 -6.71 13.21 0.18
CA LYS A 93 -6.98 14.63 0.40
C LYS A 93 -7.89 14.88 1.61
N LYS A 94 -8.66 13.86 2.00
CA LYS A 94 -9.51 13.86 3.19
C LYS A 94 -8.69 13.41 4.39
N HIS A 95 -9.01 13.96 5.55
CA HIS A 95 -8.28 13.68 6.79
C HIS A 95 -9.11 12.92 7.83
N ARG A 96 -10.43 12.88 7.67
CA ARG A 96 -11.32 12.15 8.58
C ARG A 96 -11.24 10.65 8.26
N PRO A 97 -10.93 9.78 9.23
CA PRO A 97 -10.85 8.34 9.00
C PRO A 97 -12.12 7.77 8.35
N GLU A 98 -13.30 8.26 8.75
CA GLU A 98 -14.58 7.80 8.22
C GLU A 98 -14.71 8.06 6.72
N GLU A 99 -14.34 9.26 6.26
CA GLU A 99 -14.36 9.61 4.82
C GLU A 99 -13.40 8.72 4.01
N ILE A 100 -12.25 8.36 4.60
CA ILE A 100 -11.26 7.50 3.95
C ILE A 100 -11.78 6.07 3.88
N MET A 101 -12.42 5.58 4.94
CA MET A 101 -13.05 4.26 4.97
C MET A 101 -14.15 4.15 3.92
N ASP A 102 -14.97 5.19 3.75
CA ASP A 102 -16.01 5.22 2.72
C ASP A 102 -15.42 5.13 1.31
N ILE A 103 -14.33 5.85 1.02
CA ILE A 103 -13.61 5.72 -0.25
C ILE A 103 -13.06 4.29 -0.40
N CYS A 104 -12.48 3.71 0.65
CA CYS A 104 -11.96 2.35 0.57
C CYS A 104 -13.08 1.31 0.33
N ARG A 105 -14.30 1.52 0.84
CA ARG A 105 -15.46 0.68 0.53
C ARG A 105 -15.95 0.88 -0.90
N GLU A 106 -16.06 2.12 -1.37
CA GLU A 106 -16.49 2.45 -2.74
C GLU A 106 -15.62 1.75 -3.80
N PHE A 107 -14.31 1.68 -3.56
CA PHE A 107 -13.35 1.01 -4.45
C PHE A 107 -13.20 -0.49 -4.16
N GLY A 108 -13.97 -1.04 -3.22
CA GLY A 108 -13.99 -2.46 -2.88
C GLY A 108 -12.74 -2.95 -2.15
N MET A 109 -11.96 -2.06 -1.53
CA MET A 109 -10.80 -2.41 -0.72
C MET A 109 -11.17 -2.83 0.70
N LEU A 110 -12.29 -2.33 1.20
CA LEU A 110 -12.96 -2.80 2.40
C LEU A 110 -14.30 -3.44 1.99
N PRO A 111 -14.77 -4.47 2.72
CA PRO A 111 -16.08 -5.07 2.51
C PRO A 111 -17.21 -4.19 3.06
#